data_AF-A0A448SUZ2-F1
#
_entry.id   AF-A0A448SUZ2-F1
#
_cell.length_a   1.000
_cell.length_b   1.000
_cell.length_c   1.000
_cell.angle_alpha   90.00
_cell.angle_beta   90.00
_cell.angle_gamma   90.00
#
_symmetry.space_group_name_H-M   'P 1'
#
loop_
_entity.id
_entity.type
_entity.pdbx_description
1 polymer ?
#
loop_
_entity_poly.entity_id
_entity_poly.type
_entity_poly.pdbx_seq_one_letter_code
_entity_poly.pdbx_strand_id
1 'polypeptide(L)'
;MKTENKFIEIISELAKLDRTQASNVTKKSCQFLIDYVTSYVPSSCCRLLEFSAKPGTHHLGFSAPSPWELVSGSICFSAPEQAAFTLDHAVRPMLIATHSHAFVGDLPVCTQADPAPAGKLVLLNAPREQFSAQLTAAIQGNAYGIASSAFSRFVGQNQARGRIELPSSSPVFGLSLTQSEHNDLASMLSAGALSATVSIVTEQSGSVPVLEIRTHPDADKEILLCAHICHLRPGANDNASGVAVLCELLRNYSDSLPPVRLIFAPEFTGMSAYLATTGVKPIFAINVDMVGGDPALTGAQLELECSPPYLRHPLQDLLTELFQNAHDLDGRVTAFRGYSDHALFACKAVAVPAVLIGQSGDVYNHTDLDRLDNLSLDQMENVCRLLARFLNKARSYYELPDSQPASEQVKNTLPFNIYNLLNACDTEMAADIRLRLSSDKGTYARLQRAWLATQWHQESLGDAWAEKVIGSLNQMRLQGK
;
A
#
# COMPACT_ATOMS: atom_id res chain seq x y z
N MET A 1 31.25 21.43 0.86
CA MET A 1 30.40 20.72 -0.11
C MET A 1 29.05 20.55 0.56
N LYS A 2 27.96 21.09 -0.01
CA LYS A 2 26.61 20.72 0.45
C LYS A 2 26.50 19.22 0.20
N THR A 3 26.48 18.42 1.25
CA THR A 3 26.18 16.98 1.16
C THR A 3 24.83 16.89 0.47
N GLU A 4 24.85 16.37 -0.76
CA GLU A 4 23.65 16.11 -1.54
C GLU A 4 22.75 15.21 -0.67
N ASN A 5 21.51 15.66 -0.40
CA ASN A 5 20.63 14.94 0.51
C ASN A 5 20.22 13.62 -0.16
N LYS A 6 20.75 12.51 0.34
CA LYS A 6 20.60 11.20 -0.27
C LYS A 6 19.18 10.61 -0.18
N PHE A 7 18.32 11.14 0.70
CA PHE A 7 16.89 10.86 0.64
C PHE A 7 16.30 11.29 -0.71
N ILE A 8 16.71 12.45 -1.23
CA ILE A 8 16.20 13.01 -2.50
C ILE A 8 16.58 12.09 -3.67
N GLU A 9 17.77 11.52 -3.68
CA GLU A 9 18.22 10.60 -4.75
C GLU A 9 17.28 9.39 -4.85
N ILE A 10 17.05 8.70 -3.72
CA ILE A 10 16.20 7.52 -3.66
C ILE A 10 14.76 7.86 -4.04
N ILE A 11 14.19 8.90 -3.41
CA ILE A 11 12.79 9.28 -3.65
C ILE A 11 12.58 9.71 -5.10
N SER A 12 13.52 10.48 -5.66
CA SER A 12 13.40 10.97 -7.04
C SER A 12 13.46 9.85 -8.06
N GLU A 13 14.28 8.81 -7.85
CA GLU A 13 14.31 7.66 -8.75
C GLU A 13 13.03 6.82 -8.66
N LEU A 14 12.56 6.55 -7.44
CA LEU A 14 11.31 5.80 -7.25
C LEU A 14 10.11 6.58 -7.82
N ALA A 15 10.03 7.89 -7.59
CA ALA A 15 8.91 8.74 -8.01
C ALA A 15 8.76 8.92 -9.53
N LYS A 16 9.65 8.36 -10.35
CA LYS A 16 9.50 8.30 -11.81
C LYS A 16 8.68 7.10 -12.28
N LEU A 17 8.52 6.09 -11.41
CA LEU A 17 8.11 4.73 -11.77
C LEU A 17 6.74 4.38 -11.20
N ASP A 18 5.86 3.78 -12.02
CA ASP A 18 4.60 3.19 -11.58
C ASP A 18 4.83 1.77 -11.02
N ARG A 19 5.17 1.71 -9.74
CA ARG A 19 5.63 0.48 -9.06
C ARG A 19 4.44 -0.37 -8.64
N THR A 20 3.83 -1.10 -9.57
CA THR A 20 2.72 -2.03 -9.30
C THR A 20 3.21 -3.33 -8.63
N GLN A 21 2.34 -4.03 -7.91
CA GLN A 21 2.78 -5.12 -7.02
C GLN A 21 3.45 -6.32 -7.73
N ALA A 22 3.07 -6.62 -8.98
CA ALA A 22 3.72 -7.62 -9.82
C ALA A 22 4.09 -7.00 -11.17
N SER A 23 5.32 -6.49 -11.28
CA SER A 23 5.82 -5.88 -12.52
C SER A 23 7.34 -5.85 -12.60
N ASN A 24 7.84 -5.70 -13.82
CA ASN A 24 9.26 -5.51 -14.07
C ASN A 24 9.73 -4.11 -13.59
N VAL A 25 8.83 -3.12 -13.56
CA VAL A 25 9.11 -1.79 -12.98
C VAL A 25 9.47 -1.85 -11.49
N THR A 26 8.69 -2.59 -10.69
CA THR A 26 9.01 -2.78 -9.27
C THR A 26 10.29 -3.59 -9.09
N LYS A 27 10.54 -4.58 -9.95
CA LYS A 27 11.80 -5.32 -9.98
C LYS A 27 13.01 -4.42 -10.25
N LYS A 28 12.91 -3.49 -11.21
CA LYS A 28 13.94 -2.48 -11.50
C LYS A 28 14.17 -1.56 -10.29
N SER A 29 13.11 -1.21 -9.56
CA SER A 29 13.23 -0.43 -8.32
C SER A 29 14.06 -1.17 -7.26
N CYS A 30 13.82 -2.48 -7.09
CA CYS A 30 14.67 -3.31 -6.22
C CYS A 30 16.12 -3.35 -6.69
N GLN A 31 16.37 -3.49 -7.99
CA GLN A 31 17.75 -3.50 -8.53
C GLN A 31 18.47 -2.17 -8.25
N PHE A 32 17.80 -1.03 -8.44
CA PHE A 32 18.33 0.27 -8.07
C PHE A 32 18.74 0.33 -6.60
N LEU A 33 17.92 -0.20 -5.69
CA LEU A 33 18.26 -0.23 -4.25
C LEU A 33 19.44 -1.17 -3.94
N ILE A 34 19.57 -2.29 -4.66
CA ILE A 34 20.75 -3.18 -4.54
C ILE A 34 22.01 -2.40 -4.91
N ASP A 35 22.01 -1.73 -6.07
CA ASP A 35 23.15 -0.97 -6.57
C ASP A 35 23.47 0.18 -5.60
N TYR A 36 22.44 0.89 -5.11
CA TYR A 36 22.57 1.95 -4.12
C TYR A 36 23.21 1.42 -2.82
N VAL A 37 22.62 0.41 -2.18
CA VAL A 37 23.10 -0.08 -0.88
C VAL A 37 24.49 -0.69 -1.00
N THR A 38 24.76 -1.50 -2.03
CA THR A 38 26.08 -2.15 -2.20
C THR A 38 27.20 -1.16 -2.52
N SER A 39 26.89 0.01 -3.09
CA SER A 39 27.87 1.07 -3.31
C SER A 39 28.40 1.71 -2.01
N TYR A 40 27.61 1.67 -0.93
CA TYR A 40 27.98 2.25 0.37
C TYR A 40 28.24 1.22 1.46
N VAL A 41 27.59 0.05 1.38
CA VAL A 41 27.71 -1.05 2.35
C VAL A 41 28.04 -2.35 1.59
N PRO A 42 29.26 -2.51 1.05
CA PRO A 42 29.63 -3.67 0.22
C PRO A 42 29.59 -5.01 0.98
N SER A 43 29.62 -4.97 2.31
CA SER A 43 29.50 -6.14 3.19
C SER A 43 28.07 -6.68 3.32
N SER A 44 27.07 -5.93 2.86
CA SER A 44 25.67 -6.37 2.92
C SER A 44 25.39 -7.52 1.93
N CYS A 45 24.55 -8.46 2.35
CA CYS A 45 24.07 -9.53 1.49
C CYS A 45 22.68 -9.15 0.95
N CYS A 46 22.62 -8.79 -0.32
CA CYS A 46 21.38 -8.44 -1.02
C CYS A 46 20.87 -9.63 -1.83
N ARG A 47 19.59 -9.97 -1.67
CA ARG A 47 18.90 -11.04 -2.42
C ARG A 47 17.59 -10.51 -2.99
N LEU A 48 17.47 -10.58 -4.32
CA LEU A 48 16.20 -10.38 -5.00
C LEU A 48 15.47 -11.72 -5.12
N LEU A 49 14.38 -11.86 -4.39
CA LEU A 49 13.47 -12.99 -4.45
C LEU A 49 12.33 -12.68 -5.41
N GLU A 50 11.92 -13.66 -6.20
CA GLU A 50 10.83 -13.52 -7.18
C GLU A 50 9.76 -14.57 -6.91
N PHE A 51 8.60 -14.14 -6.42
CA PHE A 51 7.47 -15.03 -6.17
C PHE A 51 6.53 -15.10 -7.37
N SER A 52 5.83 -16.22 -7.48
CA SER A 52 4.87 -16.48 -8.56
C SER A 52 3.69 -15.51 -8.49
N ALA A 53 3.44 -14.81 -9.59
CA ALA A 53 2.24 -14.00 -9.80
C ALA A 53 1.13 -14.78 -10.57
N LYS A 54 1.22 -16.12 -10.61
CA LYS A 54 0.23 -16.95 -11.31
C LYS A 54 -1.12 -16.92 -10.58
N PRO A 55 -2.25 -16.80 -11.29
CA PRO A 55 -3.59 -16.92 -10.70
C PRO A 55 -3.73 -18.19 -9.86
N GLY A 56 -4.40 -18.08 -8.71
CA GLY A 56 -4.57 -19.18 -7.75
C GLY A 56 -3.36 -19.45 -6.85
N THR A 57 -2.26 -18.70 -6.99
CA THR A 57 -1.18 -18.70 -5.99
C THR A 57 -1.64 -17.94 -4.76
N HIS A 58 -1.47 -18.54 -3.57
CA HIS A 58 -1.83 -17.91 -2.29
C HIS A 58 -0.70 -18.03 -1.27
N HIS A 59 -0.45 -16.95 -0.53
CA HIS A 59 0.52 -16.90 0.55
C HIS A 59 -0.12 -16.30 1.79
N LEU A 60 -0.12 -17.03 2.90
CA LEU A 60 -0.76 -16.63 4.17
C LEU A 60 -2.18 -16.03 3.99
N GLY A 61 -3.00 -16.61 3.09
CA GLY A 61 -4.35 -16.12 2.83
C GLY A 61 -4.45 -14.91 1.90
N PHE A 62 -3.36 -14.40 1.35
CA PHE A 62 -3.38 -13.39 0.29
C PHE A 62 -3.20 -14.04 -1.06
N SER A 63 -4.02 -13.66 -2.03
CA SER A 63 -3.81 -14.04 -3.43
C SER A 63 -2.61 -13.30 -3.99
N ALA A 64 -1.79 -13.97 -4.80
CA ALA A 64 -0.76 -13.30 -5.55
C ALA A 64 -1.40 -12.25 -6.49
N PRO A 65 -0.84 -11.03 -6.57
CA PRO A 65 -1.35 -10.00 -7.45
C PRO A 65 -1.16 -10.41 -8.90
N SER A 66 -2.09 -10.01 -9.77
CA SER A 66 -1.93 -10.25 -11.21
C SER A 66 -0.82 -9.36 -11.77
N PRO A 67 0.07 -9.89 -12.63
CA PRO A 67 1.07 -9.07 -13.30
C PRO A 67 0.41 -7.96 -14.11
N TRP A 68 0.84 -6.72 -13.92
CA TRP A 68 0.32 -5.60 -14.70
C TRP A 68 1.30 -4.43 -14.70
N GLU A 69 1.61 -3.91 -15.88
CA GLU A 69 2.48 -2.76 -16.10
C GLU A 69 1.86 -1.84 -17.17
N LEU A 70 1.88 -0.53 -16.92
CA LEU A 70 1.50 0.47 -17.91
C LEU A 70 2.74 0.86 -18.72
N VAL A 71 2.72 0.61 -20.03
CA VAL A 71 3.80 1.02 -20.95
C VAL A 71 3.59 2.45 -21.40
N SER A 72 2.36 2.79 -21.81
CA SER A 72 1.97 4.14 -22.20
C SER A 72 0.46 4.33 -22.06
N GLY A 73 0.03 5.57 -21.81
CA GLY A 73 -1.39 5.89 -21.66
C GLY A 73 -1.68 7.34 -22.03
N SER A 74 -2.36 7.55 -23.16
CA SER A 74 -2.80 8.86 -23.61
C SER A 74 -4.22 8.81 -24.15
N ILE A 75 -4.97 9.88 -23.96
CA ILE A 75 -6.32 10.04 -24.50
C ILE A 75 -6.52 11.47 -25.01
N CYS A 76 -7.06 11.59 -26.22
CA CYS A 76 -7.42 12.86 -26.83
C CYS A 76 -8.93 12.92 -27.01
N PHE A 77 -9.58 13.90 -26.40
CA PHE A 77 -11.00 14.16 -26.54
C PHE A 77 -11.26 15.20 -27.62
N SER A 78 -12.22 14.94 -28.50
CA SER A 78 -12.54 15.79 -29.66
C SER A 78 -14.04 15.93 -29.84
N ALA A 79 -14.50 17.16 -30.12
CA ALA A 79 -15.87 17.46 -30.48
C ALA A 79 -15.88 18.35 -31.74
N PRO A 80 -16.90 18.27 -32.62
CA PRO A 80 -17.03 19.17 -33.75
C PRO A 80 -17.08 20.62 -33.23
N GLU A 81 -16.16 21.47 -33.67
CA GLU A 81 -16.10 22.90 -33.30
C GLU A 81 -15.53 23.25 -31.90
N GLN A 82 -14.95 22.28 -31.18
CA GLN A 82 -14.18 22.57 -29.95
C GLN A 82 -12.72 22.14 -30.11
N ALA A 83 -11.82 22.86 -29.45
CA ALA A 83 -10.41 22.49 -29.42
C ALA A 83 -10.26 21.11 -28.76
N ALA A 84 -9.52 20.21 -29.40
CA ALA A 84 -9.23 18.91 -28.82
C ALA A 84 -8.38 19.06 -27.56
N PHE A 85 -8.66 18.23 -26.56
CA PHE A 85 -7.97 18.23 -25.27
C PHE A 85 -7.32 16.88 -25.02
N THR A 86 -6.02 16.87 -24.69
CA THR A 86 -5.24 15.64 -24.49
C THR A 86 -4.80 15.49 -23.04
N LEU A 87 -5.02 14.29 -22.50
CA LEU A 87 -4.48 13.83 -21.23
C LEU A 87 -3.43 12.74 -21.50
N ASP A 88 -2.26 12.89 -20.90
CA ASP A 88 -1.15 11.95 -21.04
C ASP A 88 -0.61 11.55 -19.65
N HIS A 89 -0.57 10.25 -19.40
CA HIS A 89 -0.10 9.66 -18.15
C HIS A 89 1.37 10.01 -17.89
N ALA A 90 2.18 10.20 -18.94
CA ALA A 90 3.60 10.55 -18.84
C ALA A 90 3.82 11.80 -17.98
N VAL A 91 2.92 12.78 -18.08
CA VAL A 91 2.96 14.05 -17.33
C VAL A 91 1.87 14.15 -16.25
N ARG A 92 0.86 13.28 -16.27
CA ARG A 92 -0.22 13.20 -15.28
C ARG A 92 -0.23 11.82 -14.62
N PRO A 93 0.56 11.63 -13.55
CA PRO A 93 0.51 10.40 -12.75
C PRO A 93 -0.92 10.06 -12.32
N MET A 94 -1.18 8.76 -12.11
CA MET A 94 -2.51 8.24 -11.76
C MET A 94 -3.65 8.48 -12.78
N LEU A 95 -3.38 9.05 -13.97
CA LEU A 95 -4.40 9.23 -15.01
C LEU A 95 -5.07 7.91 -15.40
N ILE A 96 -4.27 6.87 -15.61
CA ILE A 96 -4.74 5.55 -16.01
C ILE A 96 -4.88 4.72 -14.73
N ALA A 97 -6.05 4.15 -14.52
CA ALA A 97 -6.31 3.28 -13.37
C ALA A 97 -5.44 2.02 -13.44
N THR A 98 -4.92 1.56 -12.31
CA THR A 98 -4.22 0.27 -12.21
C THR A 98 -5.15 -0.84 -12.70
N HIS A 99 -4.59 -1.81 -13.42
CA HIS A 99 -5.34 -2.90 -14.05
C HIS A 99 -6.29 -2.48 -15.18
N SER A 100 -6.08 -1.31 -15.78
CA SER A 100 -6.75 -0.95 -17.03
C SER A 100 -6.47 -1.96 -18.14
N HIS A 101 -7.53 -2.32 -18.87
CA HIS A 101 -7.41 -3.10 -20.09
C HIS A 101 -6.65 -2.29 -21.16
N ALA A 102 -5.82 -2.97 -21.98
CA ALA A 102 -5.16 -2.32 -23.10
C ALA A 102 -6.20 -1.94 -24.18
N PHE A 103 -6.09 -0.75 -24.75
CA PHE A 103 -7.02 -0.30 -25.79
C PHE A 103 -6.35 0.73 -26.70
N VAL A 104 -6.47 0.54 -28.01
CA VAL A 104 -6.04 1.51 -29.02
C VAL A 104 -7.16 1.69 -30.03
N GLY A 105 -7.64 2.92 -30.18
CA GLY A 105 -8.68 3.24 -31.15
C GLY A 105 -9.52 4.44 -30.76
N ASP A 106 -10.52 4.72 -31.59
CA ASP A 106 -11.50 5.77 -31.39
C ASP A 106 -12.79 5.20 -30.81
N LEU A 107 -13.40 5.94 -29.89
CA LEU A 107 -14.67 5.56 -29.29
C LEU A 107 -15.54 6.80 -29.00
N PRO A 108 -16.87 6.68 -29.08
CA PRO A 108 -17.76 7.70 -28.59
C PRO A 108 -17.71 7.76 -27.05
N VAL A 109 -17.92 8.95 -26.50
CA VAL A 109 -18.05 9.17 -25.07
C VAL A 109 -19.52 9.37 -24.73
N CYS A 110 -19.97 8.83 -23.60
CA CYS A 110 -21.33 9.03 -23.10
C CYS A 110 -21.33 9.29 -21.59
N THR A 111 -22.48 9.72 -21.06
CA THR A 111 -22.69 9.81 -19.62
C THR A 111 -23.13 8.47 -19.06
N GLN A 112 -22.99 8.27 -17.75
CA GLN A 112 -23.52 7.08 -17.06
C GLN A 112 -25.04 6.86 -17.21
N ALA A 113 -25.80 7.87 -17.63
CA ALA A 113 -27.25 7.78 -17.83
C ALA A 113 -27.63 7.26 -19.24
N ASP A 114 -26.65 7.07 -20.13
CA ASP A 114 -26.88 6.56 -21.48
C ASP A 114 -27.40 5.10 -21.41
N PRO A 115 -28.57 4.80 -22.00
CA PRO A 115 -29.15 3.46 -21.98
C PRO A 115 -28.39 2.45 -22.87
N ALA A 116 -27.47 2.90 -23.71
CA ALA A 116 -26.67 2.09 -24.62
C ALA A 116 -25.15 2.38 -24.48
N PRO A 117 -24.52 1.97 -23.35
CA PRO A 117 -23.10 2.23 -23.08
C PRO A 117 -22.14 1.30 -23.86
N ALA A 118 -22.65 0.32 -24.59
CA ALA A 118 -21.85 -0.68 -25.29
C ALA A 118 -20.88 -0.03 -26.30
N GLY A 119 -19.59 -0.35 -26.19
CA GLY A 119 -18.54 0.17 -27.07
C GLY A 119 -18.14 1.63 -26.83
N LYS A 120 -18.58 2.23 -25.72
CA LYS A 120 -18.33 3.64 -25.38
C LYS A 120 -17.37 3.81 -24.19
N LEU A 121 -16.83 5.01 -24.04
CA LEU A 121 -16.23 5.48 -22.78
C LEU A 121 -17.31 6.17 -21.96
N VAL A 122 -17.56 5.65 -20.76
CA VAL A 122 -18.61 6.15 -19.87
C VAL A 122 -18.01 7.14 -18.87
N LEU A 123 -18.46 8.40 -18.93
CA LEU A 123 -18.17 9.39 -17.91
C LEU A 123 -19.07 9.14 -16.69
N LEU A 124 -18.46 8.63 -15.62
CA LEU A 124 -19.14 8.35 -14.35
C LEU A 124 -19.28 9.64 -13.55
N ASN A 125 -20.51 9.97 -13.18
CA ASN A 125 -20.85 11.08 -12.31
C ASN A 125 -21.47 10.54 -11.03
N ALA A 126 -20.64 9.89 -10.21
CA ALA A 126 -21.05 9.27 -8.97
C ALA A 126 -20.00 9.48 -7.88
N PRO A 127 -20.42 9.63 -6.62
CA PRO A 127 -19.48 9.76 -5.51
C PRO A 127 -18.77 8.41 -5.26
N ARG A 128 -17.68 8.46 -4.48
CA ARG A 128 -16.78 7.32 -4.23
C ARG A 128 -17.51 6.07 -3.76
N GLU A 129 -18.53 6.23 -2.91
CA GLU A 129 -19.29 5.14 -2.31
C GLU A 129 -20.07 4.32 -3.35
N GLN A 130 -20.38 4.93 -4.49
CA GLN A 130 -21.12 4.30 -5.58
C GLN A 130 -20.21 3.80 -6.71
N PHE A 131 -18.91 4.14 -6.69
CA PHE A 131 -17.98 3.83 -7.77
C PHE A 131 -17.98 2.35 -8.15
N SER A 132 -17.93 1.43 -7.17
CA SER A 132 -17.91 -0.01 -7.45
C SER A 132 -19.18 -0.50 -8.15
N ALA A 133 -20.35 0.03 -7.77
CA ALA A 133 -21.61 -0.31 -8.40
C ALA A 133 -21.67 0.23 -9.84
N GLN A 134 -21.21 1.46 -10.06
CA GLN A 134 -21.15 2.07 -11.38
C GLN A 134 -20.15 1.40 -12.32
N LEU A 135 -18.97 1.02 -11.81
CA LEU A 135 -18.00 0.21 -12.55
C LEU A 135 -18.61 -1.12 -12.97
N THR A 136 -19.33 -1.80 -12.07
CA THR A 136 -20.02 -3.07 -12.37
C THR A 136 -21.07 -2.89 -13.46
N ALA A 137 -21.88 -1.83 -13.38
CA ALA A 137 -22.88 -1.51 -14.39
C ALA A 137 -22.24 -1.21 -15.77
N ALA A 138 -21.15 -0.45 -15.80
CA ALA A 138 -20.42 -0.16 -17.04
C ALA A 138 -19.85 -1.44 -17.69
N ILE A 139 -19.26 -2.33 -16.88
CA ILE A 139 -18.76 -3.63 -17.35
C ILE A 139 -19.91 -4.48 -17.92
N GLN A 140 -21.03 -4.60 -17.20
CA GLN A 140 -22.20 -5.36 -17.66
C GLN A 140 -22.85 -4.77 -18.92
N GLY A 141 -22.76 -3.45 -19.07
CA GLY A 141 -23.20 -2.72 -20.26
C GLY A 141 -22.25 -2.82 -21.46
N ASN A 142 -21.16 -3.59 -21.36
CA ASN A 142 -20.12 -3.72 -22.39
C ASN A 142 -19.46 -2.38 -22.79
N ALA A 143 -19.29 -1.46 -21.83
CA ALA A 143 -18.46 -0.28 -22.02
C ALA A 143 -17.01 -0.70 -22.34
N TYR A 144 -16.27 0.14 -23.06
CA TYR A 144 -14.84 -0.08 -23.32
C TYR A 144 -13.96 0.59 -22.26
N GLY A 145 -14.43 1.69 -21.68
CA GLY A 145 -13.73 2.37 -20.61
C GLY A 145 -14.65 3.16 -19.70
N ILE A 146 -14.11 3.56 -18.56
CA ILE A 146 -14.74 4.51 -17.64
C ILE A 146 -13.85 5.72 -17.42
N ALA A 147 -14.44 6.88 -17.13
CA ALA A 147 -13.73 8.05 -16.64
C ALA A 147 -14.44 8.61 -15.41
N SER A 148 -13.71 8.92 -14.33
CA SER A 148 -14.34 9.33 -13.07
C SER A 148 -13.46 10.25 -12.25
N SER A 149 -14.06 11.28 -11.63
CA SER A 149 -13.43 12.12 -10.60
C SER A 149 -13.73 11.66 -9.17
N ALA A 150 -14.34 10.47 -8.99
CA ALA A 150 -14.83 10.00 -7.69
C ALA A 150 -13.74 9.90 -6.59
N PHE A 151 -12.47 9.78 -6.99
CA PHE A 151 -11.32 9.73 -6.08
C PHE A 151 -10.51 11.02 -6.06
N SER A 152 -10.87 12.02 -6.86
CA SER A 152 -10.24 13.33 -6.83
C SER A 152 -10.43 14.01 -5.48
N ARG A 153 -9.47 14.87 -5.11
CA ARG A 153 -9.51 15.63 -3.86
C ARG A 153 -9.18 17.09 -4.11
N PHE A 154 -9.74 17.94 -3.28
CA PHE A 154 -9.27 19.31 -3.14
C PHE A 154 -8.37 19.40 -1.92
N VAL A 155 -7.16 19.92 -2.12
CA VAL A 155 -6.23 20.26 -1.03
C VAL A 155 -5.89 21.73 -1.15
N GLY A 156 -6.45 22.54 -0.24
CA GLY A 156 -6.44 23.99 -0.38
C GLY A 156 -7.10 24.41 -1.70
N GLN A 157 -6.35 25.08 -2.57
CA GLN A 157 -6.80 25.49 -3.91
C GLN A 157 -6.42 24.49 -5.02
N ASN A 158 -5.63 23.46 -4.71
CA ASN A 158 -5.16 22.49 -5.69
C ASN A 158 -6.15 21.33 -5.84
N GLN A 159 -6.27 20.82 -7.07
CA GLN A 159 -6.97 19.57 -7.35
C GLN A 159 -5.96 18.45 -7.51
N ALA A 160 -6.18 17.36 -6.77
CA ALA A 160 -5.37 16.16 -6.83
C ALA A 160 -6.18 15.04 -7.50
N ARG A 161 -5.55 14.30 -8.41
CA ARG A 161 -6.10 13.08 -8.99
C ARG A 161 -5.91 11.93 -8.00
N GLY A 162 -6.96 11.18 -7.74
CA GLY A 162 -6.88 10.03 -6.83
C GLY A 162 -6.55 8.73 -7.55
N ARG A 163 -5.90 7.81 -6.83
CA ARG A 163 -5.68 6.44 -7.30
C ARG A 163 -7.01 5.71 -7.54
N ILE A 164 -7.15 5.12 -8.72
CA ILE A 164 -8.20 4.14 -9.04
C ILE A 164 -7.51 2.81 -9.33
N GLU A 165 -8.03 1.74 -8.72
CA GLU A 165 -7.58 0.38 -8.97
C GLU A 165 -8.78 -0.46 -9.42
N LEU A 166 -8.70 -0.98 -10.64
CA LEU A 166 -9.73 -1.85 -11.20
C LEU A 166 -9.49 -3.29 -10.75
N PRO A 167 -10.50 -4.18 -10.82
CA PRO A 167 -10.28 -5.61 -10.71
C PRO A 167 -9.19 -6.05 -11.69
N SER A 168 -8.31 -6.97 -11.28
CA SER A 168 -7.15 -7.32 -12.10
C SER A 168 -7.48 -7.94 -13.46
N SER A 169 -8.67 -8.54 -13.60
CA SER A 169 -9.23 -9.05 -14.84
C SER A 169 -10.27 -8.10 -15.47
N SER A 170 -10.20 -6.80 -15.18
CA SER A 170 -11.15 -5.82 -15.70
C SER A 170 -11.15 -5.83 -17.24
N PRO A 171 -12.32 -5.96 -17.89
CA PRO A 171 -12.41 -5.88 -19.36
C PRO A 171 -12.42 -4.42 -19.86
N VAL A 172 -12.45 -3.44 -18.96
CA VAL A 172 -12.47 -2.01 -19.28
C VAL A 172 -11.17 -1.33 -18.85
N PHE A 173 -10.80 -0.27 -19.55
CA PHE A 173 -9.82 0.69 -19.05
C PHE A 173 -10.48 1.74 -18.14
N GLY A 174 -9.69 2.39 -17.28
CA GLY A 174 -10.19 3.43 -16.39
C GLY A 174 -9.35 4.69 -16.42
N LEU A 175 -10.01 5.84 -16.41
CA LEU A 175 -9.40 7.15 -16.25
C LEU A 175 -9.79 7.73 -14.91
N SER A 176 -8.80 8.03 -14.07
CA SER A 176 -9.02 8.91 -12.92
C SER A 176 -8.94 10.34 -13.41
N LEU A 177 -9.93 11.18 -13.08
CA LEU A 177 -10.02 12.57 -13.48
C LEU A 177 -9.87 13.50 -12.27
N THR A 178 -9.41 14.72 -12.49
CA THR A 178 -9.67 15.83 -11.57
C THR A 178 -11.13 16.28 -11.71
N GLN A 179 -11.64 17.04 -10.74
CA GLN A 179 -13.01 17.56 -10.83
C GLN A 179 -13.18 18.56 -11.98
N SER A 180 -12.15 19.35 -12.29
CA SER A 180 -12.16 20.27 -13.44
C SER A 180 -12.26 19.50 -14.75
N GLU A 181 -11.38 18.51 -14.97
CA GLU A 181 -11.39 17.71 -16.20
C GLU A 181 -12.73 16.97 -16.37
N HIS A 182 -13.33 16.49 -15.27
CA HIS A 182 -14.65 15.87 -15.32
C HIS A 182 -15.74 16.87 -15.75
N ASN A 183 -15.74 18.07 -15.16
CA ASN A 183 -16.70 19.11 -15.51
C ASN A 183 -16.56 19.55 -16.97
N ASP A 184 -15.32 19.70 -17.44
CA ASP A 184 -15.03 20.06 -18.83
C ASP A 184 -15.62 19.01 -19.78
N LEU A 185 -15.36 17.71 -19.54
CA LEU A 185 -15.92 16.62 -20.34
C LEU A 185 -17.45 16.57 -20.28
N ALA A 186 -18.04 16.82 -19.11
CA ALA A 186 -19.49 16.87 -18.95
C ALA A 186 -20.10 18.04 -19.73
N SER A 187 -19.45 19.21 -19.74
CA SER A 187 -19.85 20.36 -20.55
C SER A 187 -19.74 20.07 -22.04
N MET A 188 -18.66 19.44 -22.50
CA MET A 188 -18.48 19.03 -23.89
C MET A 188 -19.58 18.06 -24.35
N LEU A 189 -19.88 17.04 -23.55
CA LEU A 189 -20.97 16.08 -23.80
C LEU A 189 -22.35 16.74 -23.84
N SER A 190 -22.57 17.77 -23.02
CA SER A 190 -23.83 18.52 -23.02
C SER A 190 -23.98 19.42 -24.25
N ALA A 191 -22.86 19.83 -24.86
CA ALA A 191 -22.85 20.66 -26.06
C ALA A 191 -23.03 19.86 -27.36
N GLY A 192 -22.70 18.55 -27.36
CA GLY A 192 -22.86 17.71 -28.54
C GLY A 192 -22.10 16.39 -28.46
N ALA A 193 -21.89 15.78 -29.62
CA ALA A 193 -21.15 14.53 -29.74
C ALA A 193 -19.68 14.71 -29.32
N LEU A 194 -19.20 13.82 -28.46
CA LEU A 194 -17.81 13.76 -28.00
C LEU A 194 -17.22 12.40 -28.37
N SER A 195 -16.04 12.42 -28.98
CA SER A 195 -15.22 11.24 -29.25
C SER A 195 -13.92 11.28 -28.46
N ALA A 196 -13.35 10.11 -28.20
CA ALA A 196 -12.02 9.97 -27.64
C ALA A 196 -11.16 9.04 -28.49
N THR A 197 -9.96 9.52 -28.84
CA THR A 197 -8.88 8.71 -29.39
C THR A 197 -8.00 8.24 -28.24
N VAL A 198 -7.95 6.92 -28.02
CA VAL A 198 -7.31 6.30 -26.86
C VAL A 198 -6.10 5.49 -27.30
N SER A 199 -5.01 5.59 -26.54
CA SER A 199 -3.85 4.70 -26.65
C SER A 199 -3.39 4.30 -25.24
N ILE A 200 -3.79 3.11 -24.81
CA ILE A 200 -3.40 2.49 -23.54
C ILE A 200 -2.74 1.16 -23.86
N VAL A 201 -1.44 1.08 -23.58
CA VAL A 201 -0.62 -0.11 -23.82
C VAL A 201 -0.17 -0.64 -22.47
N THR A 202 -0.48 -1.90 -22.19
CA THR A 202 -0.13 -2.57 -20.93
C THR A 202 0.57 -3.90 -21.21
N GLU A 203 1.37 -4.34 -20.24
CA GLU A 203 1.99 -5.65 -20.23
C GLU A 203 1.49 -6.48 -19.03
N GLN A 204 1.25 -7.76 -19.25
CA GLN A 204 0.80 -8.72 -18.24
C GLN A 204 1.91 -9.71 -17.92
N SER A 205 3.10 -9.19 -17.64
CA SER A 205 4.28 -10.00 -17.34
C SER A 205 4.94 -9.54 -16.05
N GLY A 206 5.56 -10.48 -15.35
CA GLY A 206 6.29 -10.19 -14.11
C GLY A 206 6.12 -11.24 -13.04
N SER A 207 6.87 -11.03 -11.97
CA SER A 207 6.85 -11.75 -10.71
C SER A 207 6.47 -10.77 -9.61
N VAL A 208 6.30 -11.25 -8.38
CA VAL A 208 6.23 -10.40 -7.19
C VAL A 208 7.67 -10.28 -6.65
N PRO A 209 8.37 -9.14 -6.86
CA PRO A 209 9.74 -8.99 -6.41
C PRO A 209 9.80 -8.65 -4.92
N VAL A 210 10.69 -9.29 -4.18
CA VAL A 210 10.99 -8.95 -2.78
C VAL A 210 12.49 -8.83 -2.63
N LEU A 211 12.96 -7.68 -2.16
CA LEU A 211 14.36 -7.45 -1.86
C LEU A 211 14.61 -7.71 -0.37
N GLU A 212 15.46 -8.70 -0.09
CA GLU A 212 16.03 -8.95 1.23
C GLU A 212 17.45 -8.39 1.29
N ILE A 213 17.77 -7.63 2.34
CA ILE A 213 19.13 -7.17 2.64
C ILE A 213 19.48 -7.60 4.06
N ARG A 214 20.57 -8.36 4.22
CA ARG A 214 21.11 -8.74 5.53
C ARG A 214 22.44 -8.05 5.76
N THR A 215 22.58 -7.40 6.92
CA THR A 215 23.88 -6.85 7.36
C THR A 215 24.82 -7.94 7.87
N HIS A 216 24.26 -9.00 8.45
CA HIS A 216 25.00 -10.14 9.01
C HIS A 216 24.28 -11.43 8.58
N PRO A 217 24.58 -11.98 7.39
CA PRO A 217 23.79 -13.08 6.79
C PRO A 217 23.81 -14.37 7.61
N ASP A 218 24.86 -14.58 8.42
CA ASP A 218 25.04 -15.78 9.25
C ASP A 218 24.52 -15.61 10.70
N ALA A 219 23.91 -14.46 11.03
CA ALA A 219 23.36 -14.23 12.36
C ALA A 219 22.12 -15.11 12.61
N ASP A 220 22.04 -15.67 13.82
CA ASP A 220 20.92 -16.49 14.29
C ASP A 220 19.71 -15.65 14.74
N LYS A 221 19.96 -14.41 15.19
CA LYS A 221 18.94 -13.45 15.60
C LYS A 221 19.11 -12.12 14.90
N GLU A 222 17.98 -11.55 14.54
CA GLU A 222 17.90 -10.26 13.86
C GLU A 222 16.60 -9.53 14.18
N ILE A 223 16.67 -8.20 14.13
CA ILE A 223 15.50 -7.33 14.03
C ILE A 223 15.21 -7.12 12.54
N LEU A 224 13.95 -7.27 12.15
CA LEU A 224 13.49 -7.02 10.80
C LEU A 224 13.01 -5.57 10.68
N LEU A 225 13.46 -4.88 9.65
CA LEU A 225 12.96 -3.59 9.23
C LEU A 225 12.30 -3.75 7.87
N CYS A 226 11.12 -3.21 7.65
CA CYS A 226 10.47 -3.28 6.34
C CYS A 226 9.83 -1.97 5.92
N ALA A 227 9.75 -1.78 4.61
CA ALA A 227 8.98 -0.73 3.96
C ALA A 227 8.48 -1.29 2.62
N HIS A 228 7.27 -0.91 2.20
CA HIS A 228 6.78 -1.41 0.92
C HIS A 228 7.35 -0.61 -0.25
N ILE A 229 7.76 -1.30 -1.30
CA ILE A 229 8.42 -0.70 -2.48
C ILE A 229 7.43 -0.36 -3.59
N CYS A 230 6.23 -0.95 -3.57
CA CYS A 230 5.19 -0.66 -4.55
C CYS A 230 4.49 0.66 -4.24
N HIS A 231 4.05 1.36 -5.28
CA HIS A 231 2.98 2.37 -5.36
C HIS A 231 3.03 3.04 -6.74
N LEU A 232 1.90 3.54 -7.24
CA LEU A 232 1.91 4.38 -8.45
C LEU A 232 2.69 5.67 -8.18
N ARG A 233 3.28 6.24 -9.23
CA ARG A 233 3.99 7.51 -9.06
C ARG A 233 3.01 8.66 -8.75
N PRO A 234 3.46 9.72 -8.07
CA PRO A 234 4.82 9.89 -7.56
C PRO A 234 5.12 9.04 -6.31
N GLY A 235 4.16 8.86 -5.39
CA GLY A 235 4.31 7.93 -4.25
C GLY A 235 5.54 8.26 -3.38
N ALA A 236 5.76 9.56 -3.14
CA ALA A 236 6.95 10.08 -2.49
C ALA A 236 6.93 9.82 -0.97
N ASN A 237 5.83 10.17 -0.30
CA ASN A 237 5.63 9.78 1.10
C ASN A 237 5.22 8.31 1.17
N ASP A 238 4.34 7.84 0.28
CA ASP A 238 3.74 6.50 0.26
C ASP A 238 4.27 5.64 -0.93
N ASN A 239 5.34 4.86 -0.76
CA ASN A 239 6.20 4.76 0.43
C ASN A 239 7.68 4.87 0.11
N ALA A 240 8.05 5.77 -0.83
CA ALA A 240 9.45 6.04 -1.10
C ALA A 240 10.18 6.63 0.13
N SER A 241 9.45 7.33 1.03
CA SER A 241 10.00 7.87 2.27
C SER A 241 10.51 6.78 3.22
N GLY A 242 9.73 5.72 3.48
CA GLY A 242 10.14 4.61 4.34
C GLY A 242 11.31 3.83 3.73
N VAL A 243 11.28 3.63 2.42
CA VAL A 243 12.40 3.02 1.68
C VAL A 243 13.68 3.83 1.84
N ALA A 244 13.61 5.15 1.64
CA ALA A 244 14.75 6.04 1.74
C ALA A 244 15.31 6.10 3.17
N VAL A 245 14.45 6.15 4.19
CA VAL A 245 14.86 6.08 5.61
C VAL A 245 15.64 4.81 5.92
N LEU A 246 15.18 3.66 5.46
CA LEU A 246 15.87 2.39 5.74
C LEU A 246 17.20 2.25 4.98
N CYS A 247 17.28 2.72 3.73
CA CYS A 247 18.55 2.75 2.99
C CYS A 247 19.56 3.70 3.64
N GLU A 248 19.13 4.89 4.07
CA GLU A 248 20.01 5.86 4.74
C GLU A 248 20.42 5.42 6.15
N LEU A 249 19.58 4.65 6.85
CA LEU A 249 19.96 4.00 8.09
C LEU A 249 21.16 3.07 7.87
N LEU A 250 21.12 2.24 6.83
CA LEU A 250 22.26 1.38 6.48
C LEU A 250 23.48 2.22 6.07
N ARG A 251 23.30 3.20 5.18
CA ARG A 251 24.39 4.04 4.68
C ARG A 251 25.16 4.75 5.79
N ASN A 252 24.46 5.25 6.81
CA ASN A 252 25.06 6.06 7.86
C ASN A 252 25.51 5.25 9.09
N TYR A 253 24.92 4.08 9.35
CA TYR A 253 25.11 3.38 10.62
C TYR A 253 25.53 1.92 10.51
N SER A 254 25.65 1.32 9.32
CA SER A 254 25.87 -0.12 9.10
C SER A 254 26.89 -0.76 10.07
N ASP A 255 28.04 -0.12 10.25
CA ASP A 255 29.16 -0.64 11.04
C ASP A 255 28.85 -0.69 12.54
N SER A 256 27.87 0.09 12.98
CA SER A 256 27.44 0.23 14.37
C SER A 256 26.10 -0.43 14.66
N LEU A 257 25.43 -1.03 13.67
CA LEU A 257 24.15 -1.71 13.91
C LEU A 257 24.37 -3.16 14.41
N PRO A 258 23.48 -3.70 15.25
CA PRO A 258 23.40 -5.15 15.45
C PRO A 258 22.94 -5.84 14.15
N PRO A 259 22.89 -7.19 14.10
CA PRO A 259 22.29 -7.89 12.97
C PRO A 259 20.87 -7.42 12.67
N VAL A 260 20.70 -6.81 11.50
CA VAL A 260 19.41 -6.36 10.96
C VAL A 260 19.17 -6.94 9.58
N ARG A 261 17.90 -7.24 9.32
CA ARG A 261 17.37 -7.66 8.03
C ARG A 261 16.38 -6.62 7.53
N LEU A 262 16.62 -6.09 6.34
CA LEU A 262 15.68 -5.21 5.66
C LEU A 262 14.90 -6.01 4.62
N ILE A 263 13.59 -5.76 4.56
CA ILE A 263 12.71 -6.29 3.52
C ILE A 263 12.01 -5.14 2.81
N PHE A 264 12.23 -5.04 1.50
CA PHE A 264 11.45 -4.18 0.62
C PHE A 264 10.56 -5.06 -0.26
N ALA A 265 9.25 -4.97 -0.07
CA ALA A 265 8.28 -5.85 -0.72
C ALA A 265 7.07 -5.07 -1.23
N PRO A 266 6.32 -5.58 -2.21
CA PRO A 266 4.96 -5.15 -2.44
C PRO A 266 4.12 -5.33 -1.17
N GLU A 267 3.41 -4.28 -0.79
CA GLU A 267 2.61 -4.20 0.44
C GLU A 267 1.60 -5.36 0.50
N PHE A 268 1.54 -6.00 1.66
CA PHE A 268 0.78 -7.21 1.98
C PHE A 268 1.12 -8.45 1.15
N THR A 269 1.05 -8.39 -0.17
CA THR A 269 1.19 -9.56 -1.04
C THR A 269 2.62 -10.05 -1.15
N GLY A 270 3.59 -9.14 -1.29
CA GLY A 270 5.01 -9.46 -1.30
C GLY A 270 5.49 -9.91 0.08
N MET A 271 5.12 -9.16 1.13
CA MET A 271 5.48 -9.52 2.50
C MET A 271 4.86 -10.85 2.93
N SER A 272 3.61 -11.13 2.58
CA SER A 272 2.98 -12.43 2.88
C SER A 272 3.65 -13.60 2.15
N ALA A 273 4.07 -13.41 0.89
CA ALA A 273 4.86 -14.41 0.15
C ALA A 273 6.22 -14.67 0.80
N TYR A 274 6.89 -13.60 1.24
CA TYR A 274 8.14 -13.69 2.00
C TYR A 274 7.95 -14.44 3.32
N LEU A 275 6.99 -14.02 4.14
CA LEU A 275 6.71 -14.63 5.45
C LEU A 275 6.23 -16.09 5.34
N ALA A 276 5.56 -16.45 4.25
CA ALA A 276 5.13 -17.84 4.00
C ALA A 276 6.32 -18.79 3.73
N THR A 277 7.47 -18.26 3.31
CA THR A 277 8.60 -19.05 2.83
C THR A 277 9.85 -18.91 3.70
N THR A 278 9.96 -17.82 4.46
CA THR A 278 11.04 -17.64 5.42
C THR A 278 10.90 -18.59 6.60
N GLY A 279 11.92 -19.43 6.82
CA GLY A 279 12.02 -20.25 8.03
C GLY A 279 12.54 -19.49 9.25
N VAL A 280 13.01 -18.25 9.07
CA VAL A 280 13.72 -17.47 10.09
C VAL A 280 12.85 -16.34 10.59
N LYS A 281 12.34 -16.48 11.82
CA LYS A 281 11.56 -15.46 12.51
C LYS A 281 12.49 -14.42 13.16
N PRO A 282 12.29 -13.12 12.90
CA PRO A 282 13.03 -12.09 13.62
C PRO A 282 12.52 -11.99 15.07
N ILE A 283 13.35 -11.46 15.96
CA ILE A 283 12.95 -11.24 17.37
C ILE A 283 11.91 -10.11 17.50
N PHE A 284 11.93 -9.18 16.55
CA PHE A 284 11.06 -8.01 16.49
C PHE A 284 11.02 -7.47 15.06
N ALA A 285 9.90 -6.89 14.65
CA ALA A 285 9.77 -6.24 13.35
C ALA A 285 9.35 -4.77 13.47
N ILE A 286 9.89 -3.91 12.60
CA ILE A 286 9.50 -2.51 12.49
C ILE A 286 9.14 -2.26 11.02
N ASN A 287 7.88 -1.94 10.78
CA ASN A 287 7.42 -1.43 9.50
C ASN A 287 7.59 0.10 9.47
N VAL A 288 8.15 0.64 8.40
CA VAL A 288 8.41 2.06 8.20
C VAL A 288 7.62 2.50 6.97
N ASP A 289 6.57 3.28 7.19
CA ASP A 289 5.59 3.58 6.15
C ASP A 289 5.06 5.01 6.25
N MET A 290 5.24 5.81 5.21
CA MET A 290 4.89 7.23 5.21
C MET A 290 5.52 7.99 6.38
N VAL A 291 6.83 8.20 6.33
CA VAL A 291 7.60 8.85 7.42
C VAL A 291 8.17 10.21 7.02
N GLY A 292 7.83 10.69 5.82
CA GLY A 292 8.41 11.90 5.25
C GLY A 292 7.46 13.09 5.11
N GLY A 293 6.15 12.93 5.18
CA GLY A 293 5.20 14.02 4.92
C GLY A 293 5.41 15.21 5.85
N ASP A 294 5.60 16.41 5.32
CA ASP A 294 5.76 17.62 6.12
C ASP A 294 4.43 17.97 6.81
N PRO A 295 4.35 17.96 8.16
CA PRO A 295 3.10 18.26 8.87
C PRO A 295 2.47 19.60 8.48
N ALA A 296 3.26 20.61 8.10
CA ALA A 296 2.77 21.92 7.68
C ALA A 296 2.14 21.91 6.28
N LEU A 297 2.59 21.02 5.39
CA LEU A 297 2.12 20.92 4.00
C LEU A 297 1.05 19.85 3.82
N THR A 298 1.17 18.75 4.56
CA THR A 298 0.34 17.55 4.37
C THR A 298 -0.67 17.33 5.49
N GLY A 299 -0.49 17.99 6.65
CA GLY A 299 -1.25 17.70 7.87
C GLY A 299 -0.95 16.32 8.48
N ALA A 300 0.04 15.60 7.95
CA ALA A 300 0.41 14.27 8.40
C ALA A 300 1.00 14.32 9.82
N GLN A 301 0.56 13.40 10.67
CA GLN A 301 1.04 13.27 12.05
C GLN A 301 1.81 11.97 12.19
N LEU A 302 3.03 12.04 12.71
CA LEU A 302 3.86 10.85 12.95
C LEU A 302 3.29 10.01 14.09
N GLU A 303 3.33 8.70 13.92
CA GLU A 303 2.76 7.72 14.82
C GLU A 303 3.70 6.52 15.01
N LEU A 304 3.80 6.07 16.25
CA LEU A 304 4.28 4.73 16.58
C LEU A 304 3.07 3.86 16.93
N GLU A 305 2.68 3.00 16.00
CA GLU A 305 1.61 2.04 16.23
C GLU A 305 2.16 0.76 16.84
N CYS A 306 1.72 0.48 18.06
CA CYS A 306 2.14 -0.69 18.83
C CYS A 306 1.58 -2.00 18.26
N SER A 307 2.28 -3.11 18.55
CA SER A 307 1.75 -4.45 18.40
C SER A 307 0.45 -4.62 19.19
N PRO A 308 -0.39 -5.61 18.82
CA PRO A 308 -1.52 -5.99 19.67
C PRO A 308 -1.05 -6.35 21.09
N PRO A 309 -1.87 -6.12 22.14
CA PRO A 309 -1.45 -6.29 23.53
C PRO A 309 -0.86 -7.67 23.88
N TYR A 310 -1.36 -8.74 23.25
CA TYR A 310 -0.91 -10.13 23.45
C TYR A 310 0.42 -10.47 22.75
N LEU A 311 0.94 -9.58 21.90
CA LEU A 311 2.27 -9.66 21.30
C LEU A 311 3.21 -8.56 21.83
N ARG A 312 2.87 -7.92 22.96
CA ARG A 312 3.74 -6.91 23.56
C ARG A 312 5.12 -7.52 23.87
N HIS A 313 6.16 -6.78 23.51
CA HIS A 313 7.55 -7.21 23.65
C HIS A 313 8.38 -6.10 24.31
N PRO A 314 9.39 -6.41 25.14
CA PRO A 314 10.25 -5.39 25.75
C PRO A 314 10.93 -4.43 24.76
N LEU A 315 11.24 -4.90 23.54
CA LEU A 315 11.76 -4.02 22.48
C LEU A 315 10.74 -2.95 22.04
N GLN A 316 9.44 -3.24 22.09
CA GLN A 316 8.42 -2.22 21.86
C GLN A 316 8.43 -1.16 22.96
N ASP A 317 8.57 -1.56 24.22
CA ASP A 317 8.60 -0.63 25.35
C ASP A 317 9.83 0.30 25.23
N LEU A 318 11.00 -0.26 24.90
CA LEU A 318 12.21 0.51 24.61
C LEU A 318 12.00 1.51 23.46
N LEU A 319 11.43 1.07 22.33
CA LEU A 319 11.19 1.96 21.19
C LEU A 319 10.17 3.05 21.54
N THR A 320 9.13 2.71 22.31
CA THR A 320 8.10 3.65 22.76
C THR A 320 8.71 4.74 23.64
N GLU A 321 9.55 4.36 24.60
CA GLU A 321 10.28 5.31 25.45
C GLU A 321 11.17 6.24 24.61
N LEU A 322 11.92 5.69 23.64
CA LEU A 322 12.79 6.48 22.79
C LEU A 322 12.00 7.43 21.87
N PHE A 323 10.87 6.97 21.34
CA PHE A 323 9.98 7.76 20.48
C PHE A 323 9.36 8.92 21.25
N GLN A 324 8.82 8.67 22.45
CA GLN A 324 8.20 9.70 23.30
C GLN A 324 9.21 10.74 23.80
N ASN A 325 10.48 10.34 23.98
CA ASN A 325 11.55 11.24 24.41
C ASN A 325 12.31 11.89 23.23
N ALA A 326 11.93 11.62 21.98
CA ALA A 326 12.52 12.25 20.81
C ALA A 326 11.88 13.61 20.57
N HIS A 327 12.37 14.66 21.25
CA HIS A 327 11.82 16.02 21.14
C HIS A 327 11.80 16.60 19.72
N ASP A 328 12.65 16.09 18.83
CA ASP A 328 12.69 16.47 17.42
C ASP A 328 11.66 15.72 16.54
N LEU A 329 10.86 14.84 17.14
CA LEU A 329 9.74 14.12 16.53
C LEU A 329 8.45 14.48 17.26
N ASP A 330 7.58 15.23 16.61
CA ASP A 330 6.21 15.46 17.11
C ASP A 330 5.32 14.30 16.66
N GLY A 331 5.27 13.26 17.49
CA GLY A 331 4.53 12.04 17.18
C GLY A 331 3.76 11.48 18.37
N ARG A 332 2.78 10.61 18.08
CA ARG A 332 1.97 9.94 19.10
C ARG A 332 2.10 8.42 19.05
N VAL A 333 1.90 7.78 20.19
CA VAL A 333 1.82 6.32 20.28
C VAL A 333 0.36 5.91 20.13
N THR A 334 0.07 4.96 19.25
CA THR A 334 -1.29 4.50 18.97
C THR A 334 -1.45 3.00 19.19
N ALA A 335 -2.68 2.57 19.47
CA ALA A 335 -3.02 1.15 19.50
C ALA A 335 -3.04 0.53 18.10
N PHE A 336 -2.88 -0.79 18.03
CA PHE A 336 -2.89 -1.55 16.79
C PHE A 336 -4.16 -1.34 15.95
N ARG A 337 -3.94 -1.00 14.66
CA ARG A 337 -4.94 -0.87 13.59
C ARG A 337 -4.61 -1.79 12.42
N GLY A 338 -3.32 -1.91 12.09
CA GLY A 338 -2.76 -2.85 11.12
C GLY A 338 -3.09 -2.51 9.67
N TYR A 339 -2.87 -1.26 9.27
CA TYR A 339 -3.11 -0.80 7.90
C TYR A 339 -1.96 -1.04 6.91
N SER A 340 -0.85 -1.64 7.36
CA SER A 340 0.34 -1.91 6.54
C SER A 340 0.99 -3.24 6.98
N ASP A 341 2.17 -3.57 6.46
CA ASP A 341 2.82 -4.89 6.56
C ASP A 341 3.03 -5.41 7.99
N HIS A 342 3.14 -4.54 9.00
CA HIS A 342 3.25 -4.96 10.41
C HIS A 342 2.06 -5.82 10.86
N ALA A 343 0.90 -5.69 10.21
CA ALA A 343 -0.28 -6.48 10.51
C ALA A 343 -0.09 -7.99 10.24
N LEU A 344 0.72 -8.35 9.25
CA LEU A 344 0.95 -9.74 8.87
C LEU A 344 1.69 -10.54 9.96
N PHE A 345 2.49 -9.85 10.77
CA PHE A 345 3.26 -10.46 11.86
C PHE A 345 2.38 -10.85 13.06
N ALA A 346 1.20 -10.22 13.19
CA ALA A 346 0.33 -10.37 14.36
C ALA A 346 -0.48 -11.69 14.41
N CYS A 347 -0.60 -12.39 13.28
CA CYS A 347 -1.35 -13.65 13.21
C CYS A 347 -0.57 -14.79 13.87
N LYS A 348 -1.25 -15.85 14.31
CA LYS A 348 -0.58 -17.00 14.95
C LYS A 348 0.37 -17.77 14.03
N ALA A 349 0.19 -17.71 12.70
CA ALA A 349 1.10 -18.36 11.76
C ALA A 349 2.50 -17.71 11.78
N VAL A 350 2.57 -16.39 11.93
CA VAL A 350 3.83 -15.64 11.99
C VAL A 350 4.25 -15.42 13.45
N ALA A 351 3.37 -14.87 14.28
CA ALA A 351 3.52 -14.68 15.72
C ALA A 351 4.81 -13.96 16.09
N VAL A 352 5.03 -12.78 15.50
CA VAL A 352 6.19 -11.92 15.74
C VAL A 352 5.69 -10.56 16.22
N PRO A 353 6.22 -10.02 17.32
CA PRO A 353 5.95 -8.63 17.72
C PRO A 353 6.41 -7.66 16.63
N ALA A 354 5.48 -6.84 16.15
CA ALA A 354 5.72 -5.89 15.09
C ALA A 354 5.04 -4.55 15.36
N VAL A 355 5.73 -3.46 15.07
CA VAL A 355 5.23 -2.09 15.19
C VAL A 355 5.27 -1.41 13.83
N LEU A 356 4.54 -0.31 13.70
CA LEU A 356 4.64 0.60 12.57
C LEU A 356 5.14 1.96 13.07
N ILE A 357 6.18 2.50 12.42
CA ILE A 357 6.48 3.93 12.44
C ILE A 357 5.94 4.49 11.13
N GLY A 358 4.97 5.39 11.23
CA GLY A 358 4.36 5.95 10.03
C GLY A 358 3.54 7.18 10.31
N GLN A 359 2.81 7.65 9.31
CA GLN A 359 1.98 8.84 9.45
C GLN A 359 0.51 8.55 9.18
N SER A 360 -0.36 9.33 9.85
CA SER A 360 -1.78 9.41 9.50
C SER A 360 -2.20 10.84 9.20
N GLY A 361 -3.29 10.99 8.46
CA GLY A 361 -3.87 12.31 8.15
C GLY A 361 -3.26 13.02 6.96
N ASP A 362 -2.31 12.41 6.24
CA ASP A 362 -1.74 12.98 5.01
C ASP A 362 -2.82 13.20 3.95
N VAL A 363 -3.05 14.47 3.60
CA VAL A 363 -4.07 14.88 2.62
C VAL A 363 -3.75 14.42 1.19
N TYR A 364 -2.48 14.20 0.87
CA TYR A 364 -2.00 13.79 -0.46
C TYR A 364 -1.90 12.28 -0.63
N ASN A 365 -2.08 11.47 0.44
CA ASN A 365 -2.05 10.01 0.38
C ASN A 365 -2.95 9.46 -0.75
N HIS A 366 -2.39 8.59 -1.59
CA HIS A 366 -3.03 8.02 -2.79
C HIS A 366 -3.49 9.06 -3.83
N THR A 367 -2.75 10.16 -3.98
CA THR A 367 -2.99 11.15 -5.02
C THR A 367 -1.74 11.45 -5.84
N ASP A 368 -1.91 12.07 -7.00
CA ASP A 368 -0.81 12.54 -7.85
C ASP A 368 -0.05 13.76 -7.27
N LEU A 369 -0.44 14.23 -6.07
CA LEU A 369 0.26 15.25 -5.30
C LEU A 369 1.12 14.67 -4.16
N ASP A 370 1.18 13.35 -3.97
CA ASP A 370 2.16 12.73 -3.07
C ASP A 370 3.58 12.84 -3.65
N ARG A 371 4.22 14.00 -3.46
CA ARG A 371 5.42 14.46 -4.14
C ARG A 371 6.51 14.86 -3.16
N LEU A 372 7.75 14.87 -3.65
CA LEU A 372 8.95 15.18 -2.85
C LEU A 372 8.90 16.57 -2.19
N ASP A 373 8.29 17.56 -2.83
CA ASP A 373 8.12 18.92 -2.32
C ASP A 373 7.19 19.02 -1.11
N ASN A 374 6.42 17.97 -0.84
CA ASN A 374 5.55 17.85 0.33
C ASN A 374 6.22 17.10 1.50
N LEU A 375 7.52 16.79 1.42
CA LEU A 375 8.23 16.05 2.46
C LEU A 375 9.12 16.93 3.34
N SER A 376 9.21 16.59 4.63
CA SER A 376 10.18 17.08 5.60
C SER A 376 11.37 16.13 5.70
N LEU A 377 12.49 16.51 5.08
CA LEU A 377 13.73 15.75 5.15
C LEU A 377 14.31 15.70 6.57
N ASP A 378 14.04 16.72 7.39
CA ASP A 378 14.45 16.75 8.80
C ASP A 378 13.69 15.69 9.61
N GLN A 379 12.39 15.51 9.36
CA GLN A 379 11.61 14.44 9.99
C GLN A 379 12.17 13.06 9.63
N MET A 380 12.46 12.82 8.34
CA MET A 380 13.03 11.57 7.87
C MET A 380 14.39 11.26 8.53
N GLU A 381 15.25 12.27 8.63
CA GLU A 381 16.54 12.18 9.33
C GLU A 381 16.34 11.86 10.83
N ASN A 382 15.36 12.47 11.49
CA ASN A 382 15.05 12.21 12.88
C ASN A 382 14.51 10.79 13.10
N VAL A 383 13.69 10.26 12.18
CA VAL A 383 13.26 8.85 12.19
C VAL A 383 14.46 7.92 12.01
N CYS A 384 15.37 8.23 11.09
CA CYS A 384 16.62 7.47 10.89
C CYS A 384 17.46 7.42 12.19
N ARG A 385 17.64 8.56 12.87
CA ARG A 385 18.34 8.62 14.17
C ARG A 385 17.64 7.86 15.27
N LEU A 386 16.30 7.90 15.33
CA LEU A 386 15.52 7.11 16.27
C LEU A 386 15.79 5.62 16.08
N LEU A 387 15.71 5.12 14.84
CA LEU A 387 15.97 3.73 14.51
C LEU A 387 17.40 3.32 14.88
N ALA A 388 18.41 4.14 14.54
CA ALA A 388 19.80 3.88 14.89
C ALA A 388 20.01 3.80 16.42
N ARG A 389 19.40 4.73 17.18
CA ARG A 389 19.46 4.72 18.67
C ARG A 389 18.76 3.51 19.26
N PHE A 390 17.60 3.16 18.73
CA PHE A 390 16.85 1.97 19.15
C PHE A 390 17.67 0.70 18.93
N LEU A 391 18.17 0.49 17.72
CA LEU A 391 18.94 -0.71 17.36
C LEU A 391 20.21 -0.85 18.21
N ASN A 392 20.92 0.25 18.49
CA ASN A 392 22.06 0.24 19.38
C ASN A 392 21.71 -0.18 20.81
N LYS A 393 20.60 0.32 21.37
CA LYS A 393 20.10 -0.07 22.69
C LYS A 393 19.51 -1.48 22.71
N ALA A 394 19.00 -1.96 21.57
CA ALA A 394 18.43 -3.28 21.43
C ALA A 394 19.46 -4.42 21.49
N ARG A 395 20.78 -4.13 21.39
CA ARG A 395 21.86 -5.12 21.40
C ARG A 395 21.75 -6.15 22.54
N SER A 396 21.43 -5.71 23.75
CA SER A 396 21.30 -6.60 24.92
C SER A 396 20.17 -7.62 24.79
N TYR A 397 19.20 -7.40 23.89
CA TYR A 397 18.07 -8.31 23.67
C TYR A 397 18.41 -9.45 22.71
N TYR A 398 19.49 -9.34 21.93
CA TYR A 398 19.96 -10.43 21.07
C TYR A 398 20.52 -11.60 21.89
N GLU A 399 21.05 -11.31 23.08
CA GLU A 399 21.61 -12.31 23.98
C GLU A 399 20.55 -13.07 24.80
N LEU A 400 19.30 -12.59 24.82
CA LEU A 400 18.22 -13.21 25.60
C LEU A 400 17.75 -14.52 24.95
N PRO A 401 17.40 -15.56 25.72
CA PRO A 401 16.84 -16.80 25.17
C PRO A 401 15.57 -16.53 24.37
N ASP A 402 15.32 -17.35 23.34
CA ASP A 402 14.07 -17.27 22.59
C ASP A 402 12.89 -17.58 23.50
N SER A 403 11.98 -16.62 23.66
CA SER A 403 10.69 -16.88 24.29
C SER A 403 9.74 -17.46 23.23
N GLN A 404 9.65 -18.78 23.14
CA GLN A 404 8.60 -19.40 22.32
C GLN A 404 7.28 -19.47 23.10
N PRO A 405 6.19 -18.85 22.62
CA PRO A 405 4.87 -19.19 23.14
C PRO A 405 4.58 -20.67 22.85
N ALA A 406 3.96 -21.36 23.80
CA ALA A 406 3.63 -22.78 23.67
C ALA A 406 2.81 -23.05 22.39
N SER A 407 3.14 -24.14 21.69
CA SER A 407 2.43 -24.56 20.48
C SER A 407 1.04 -25.11 20.85
N GLU A 408 0.04 -24.25 20.90
CA GLU A 408 -1.35 -24.68 20.95
C GLU A 408 -1.90 -24.90 19.53
N GLN A 409 -2.62 -26.01 19.34
CA GLN A 409 -3.41 -26.23 18.12
C GLN A 409 -4.57 -25.25 18.09
N VAL A 410 -4.37 -24.11 17.43
CA VAL A 410 -5.42 -23.12 17.21
C VAL A 410 -5.98 -23.24 15.80
N LYS A 411 -7.31 -23.27 15.72
CA LYS A 411 -8.02 -23.19 14.44
C LYS A 411 -7.90 -21.74 13.93
N ASN A 412 -7.49 -21.59 12.67
CA ASN A 412 -7.34 -20.32 11.94
C ASN A 412 -6.17 -19.44 12.41
N THR A 413 -5.00 -19.64 11.80
CA THR A 413 -3.74 -18.94 12.15
C THR A 413 -3.33 -17.87 11.13
N LEU A 414 -4.10 -17.71 10.06
CA LEU A 414 -3.75 -16.81 8.95
C LEU A 414 -4.02 -15.34 9.31
N PRO A 415 -3.28 -14.38 8.71
CA PRO A 415 -3.58 -12.96 8.85
C PRO A 415 -5.00 -12.61 8.38
N PHE A 416 -5.49 -11.47 8.87
CA PHE A 416 -6.78 -10.92 8.45
C PHE A 416 -6.70 -10.47 6.99
N ASN A 417 -7.69 -10.85 6.18
CA ASN A 417 -7.82 -10.40 4.80
C ASN A 417 -9.29 -10.06 4.53
N ILE A 418 -9.56 -8.79 4.25
CA ILE A 418 -10.91 -8.28 4.04
C ILE A 418 -11.59 -8.90 2.81
N TYR A 419 -10.85 -9.26 1.76
CA TYR A 419 -11.43 -9.90 0.58
C TYR A 419 -11.90 -11.32 0.88
N ASN A 420 -11.10 -12.08 1.65
CA ASN A 420 -11.52 -13.41 2.10
C ASN A 420 -12.74 -13.32 3.02
N LEU A 421 -12.78 -12.31 3.90
CA LEU A 421 -13.94 -12.03 4.74
C LEU A 421 -15.19 -11.79 3.90
N LEU A 422 -15.13 -10.84 2.97
CA LEU A 422 -16.24 -10.46 2.10
C LEU A 422 -16.73 -11.61 1.22
N ASN A 423 -15.82 -12.49 0.77
CA ASN A 423 -16.16 -13.66 -0.05
C ASN A 423 -16.80 -14.79 0.77
N ALA A 424 -16.56 -14.84 2.08
CA ALA A 424 -17.15 -15.83 2.99
C ALA A 424 -18.51 -15.38 3.56
N CYS A 425 -18.80 -14.08 3.56
CA CYS A 425 -20.07 -13.50 3.99
C CYS A 425 -21.19 -13.74 2.96
N ASP A 426 -22.44 -13.80 3.44
CA ASP A 426 -23.60 -13.66 2.57
C ASP A 426 -23.70 -12.23 1.97
N THR A 427 -24.56 -12.05 0.97
CA THR A 427 -24.70 -10.79 0.23
C THR A 427 -25.07 -9.60 1.13
N GLU A 428 -25.93 -9.82 2.14
CA GLU A 428 -26.40 -8.75 3.02
C GLU A 428 -25.28 -8.30 3.97
N MET A 429 -24.60 -9.24 4.61
CA MET A 429 -23.47 -8.96 5.49
C MET A 429 -22.31 -8.32 4.72
N ALA A 430 -22.00 -8.82 3.52
CA ALA A 430 -20.96 -8.24 2.69
C ALA A 430 -21.32 -6.80 2.25
N ALA A 431 -22.60 -6.48 2.05
CA ALA A 431 -23.04 -5.12 1.75
C ALA A 431 -22.91 -4.18 2.96
N ASP A 432 -23.31 -4.61 4.16
CA ASP A 432 -23.14 -3.83 5.41
C ASP A 432 -21.65 -3.53 5.68
N ILE A 433 -20.77 -4.54 5.54
CA ILE A 433 -19.32 -4.35 5.70
C ILE A 433 -18.79 -3.32 4.70
N ARG A 434 -19.17 -3.41 3.42
CA ARG A 434 -18.73 -2.46 2.38
C ARG A 434 -19.19 -1.03 2.69
N LEU A 435 -20.44 -0.86 3.13
CA LEU A 435 -20.98 0.46 3.48
C LEU A 435 -20.26 1.08 4.69
N ARG A 436 -19.88 0.27 5.68
CA ARG A 436 -19.11 0.75 6.84
C ARG A 436 -17.67 1.07 6.48
N LEU A 437 -17.04 0.28 5.61
CA LEU A 437 -15.69 0.55 5.13
C LEU A 437 -15.61 1.85 4.32
N SER A 438 -16.66 2.19 3.56
CA SER A 438 -16.68 3.44 2.78
C SER A 438 -16.86 4.69 3.65
N SER A 439 -17.57 4.57 4.78
CA SER A 439 -17.90 5.70 5.65
C SER A 439 -16.97 5.85 6.86
N ASP A 440 -16.35 4.76 7.33
CA ASP A 440 -15.50 4.73 8.51
C ASP A 440 -14.28 3.82 8.31
N LYS A 441 -13.11 4.44 8.12
CA LYS A 441 -11.81 3.73 7.99
C LYS A 441 -11.49 2.85 9.21
N GLY A 442 -12.01 3.17 10.39
CA GLY A 442 -11.84 2.39 11.61
C GLY A 442 -12.49 1.00 11.54
N THR A 443 -13.43 0.80 10.62
CA THR A 443 -14.12 -0.49 10.40
C THR A 443 -13.12 -1.62 10.12
N TYR A 444 -12.13 -1.38 9.26
CA TYR A 444 -11.11 -2.38 8.95
C TYR A 444 -10.30 -2.78 10.19
N ALA A 445 -9.84 -1.78 10.97
CA ALA A 445 -9.08 -2.03 12.19
C ALA A 445 -9.88 -2.83 13.23
N ARG A 446 -11.18 -2.55 13.37
CA ARG A 446 -12.07 -3.26 14.29
C ARG A 446 -12.28 -4.72 13.87
N LEU A 447 -12.56 -4.97 12.58
CA LEU A 447 -12.65 -6.33 12.04
C LEU A 447 -11.34 -7.11 12.20
N GLN A 448 -10.21 -6.47 11.91
CA GLN A 448 -8.90 -7.08 12.04
C GLN A 448 -8.58 -7.47 13.48
N ARG A 449 -8.83 -6.56 14.44
CA ARG A 449 -8.65 -6.89 15.86
C ARG A 449 -9.56 -8.05 16.28
N ALA A 450 -10.84 -8.02 15.90
CA ALA A 450 -11.78 -9.11 16.17
C ALA A 450 -11.30 -10.44 15.61
N TRP A 451 -10.78 -10.46 14.37
CA TRP A 451 -10.19 -11.65 13.77
C TRP A 451 -9.01 -12.18 14.58
N LEU A 452 -8.05 -11.32 14.94
CA LEU A 452 -6.87 -11.75 15.68
C LEU A 452 -7.21 -12.21 17.12
N ALA A 453 -8.18 -11.60 17.80
CA ALA A 453 -8.62 -12.03 19.13
C ALA A 453 -9.11 -13.49 19.15
N THR A 454 -9.74 -13.97 18.06
CA THR A 454 -10.14 -15.38 17.96
C THR A 454 -8.95 -16.34 17.91
N GLN A 455 -7.79 -15.88 17.44
CA GLN A 455 -6.58 -16.71 17.40
C GLN A 455 -5.90 -16.76 18.76
N TRP A 456 -5.94 -15.65 19.52
CA TRP A 456 -5.19 -15.49 20.77
C TRP A 456 -6.03 -15.73 22.04
N HIS A 457 -7.21 -16.37 21.91
CA HIS A 457 -8.11 -16.74 23.01
C HIS A 457 -8.42 -15.59 23.98
N GLN A 458 -8.66 -14.39 23.44
CA GLN A 458 -8.95 -13.20 24.25
C GLN A 458 -10.45 -13.04 24.53
N GLU A 459 -10.78 -12.36 25.63
CA GLU A 459 -12.12 -11.84 25.89
C GLU A 459 -12.50 -10.72 24.89
N SER A 460 -13.77 -10.28 24.93
CA SER A 460 -14.33 -9.23 24.07
C SER A 460 -13.40 -8.02 23.96
N LEU A 461 -13.23 -7.52 22.73
CA LEU A 461 -12.47 -6.32 22.40
C LEU A 461 -13.32 -5.04 22.49
N GLY A 462 -14.58 -5.15 22.93
CA GLY A 462 -15.49 -4.02 23.08
C GLY A 462 -16.12 -3.53 21.78
N ASP A 463 -16.01 -4.28 20.67
CA ASP A 463 -16.75 -4.00 19.43
C ASP A 463 -17.68 -5.16 19.09
N ALA A 464 -18.90 -5.08 19.63
CA ALA A 464 -19.93 -6.11 19.46
C ALA A 464 -20.31 -6.35 17.98
N TRP A 465 -20.21 -5.35 17.11
CA TRP A 465 -20.52 -5.52 15.69
C TRP A 465 -19.41 -6.34 15.01
N ALA A 466 -18.15 -5.95 15.18
CA ALA A 466 -17.03 -6.67 14.57
C ALA A 466 -16.94 -8.11 15.12
N GLU A 467 -17.14 -8.29 16.43
CA GLU A 467 -17.17 -9.60 17.07
C GLU A 467 -18.30 -10.48 16.53
N LYS A 468 -19.48 -9.92 16.31
CA LYS A 468 -20.60 -10.64 15.70
C LYS A 468 -20.27 -11.08 14.28
N VAL A 469 -19.71 -10.20 13.45
CA VAL A 469 -19.30 -10.52 12.07
C VAL A 469 -18.30 -11.67 12.04
N ILE A 470 -17.23 -11.58 12.85
CA ILE A 470 -16.20 -12.62 12.91
C ILE A 470 -16.76 -13.92 13.52
N GLY A 471 -17.59 -13.82 14.55
CA GLY A 471 -18.23 -14.97 15.21
C GLY A 471 -19.14 -15.76 14.26
N SER A 472 -19.96 -15.08 13.45
CA SER A 472 -20.82 -15.71 12.45
C SER A 472 -20.02 -16.53 11.43
N LEU A 473 -18.88 -16.04 10.97
CA LEU A 473 -18.03 -16.76 10.02
C LEU A 473 -17.40 -18.03 10.61
N ASN A 474 -16.95 -17.96 11.86
CA ASN A 474 -16.43 -19.13 12.56
C ASN A 474 -17.50 -20.22 12.69
N GLN A 475 -18.76 -19.85 12.94
CA GLN A 475 -19.88 -20.80 12.97
C GLN A 475 -20.16 -21.41 11.58
N MET A 476 -20.16 -20.61 10.51
CA MET A 476 -20.37 -21.10 9.14
C MET A 476 -19.29 -22.10 8.73
N ARG A 477 -18.02 -21.82 9.04
CA ARG A 477 -16.90 -22.73 8.76
C ARG A 477 -16.98 -24.05 9.53
N LEU A 478 -17.44 -24.01 10.79
CA LEU A 478 -17.67 -25.23 11.60
C LEU A 478 -18.81 -26.09 11.03
N GLN A 479 -19.74 -25.49 10.28
CA GLN A 479 -20.81 -26.19 9.59
C GLN A 479 -20.40 -26.72 8.20
N GLY A 480 -19.13 -26.60 7.81
CA GLY A 480 -18.59 -27.10 6.54
C GLY A 480 -19.00 -26.27 5.32
N LYS A 481 -19.40 -25.01 5.53
CA LYS A 481 -19.72 -24.04 4.46
C LYS A 481 -18.55 -23.12 4.16
#